data_AF-A0A8C0U3S4-F1
#
_entry.id   AF-A0A8C0U3S4-F1
#
_cell.length_a   1.000
_cell.length_b   1.000
_cell.length_c   1.000
_cell.angle_alpha   90.00
_cell.angle_beta   90.00
_cell.angle_gamma   90.00
#
_symmetry.space_group_name_H-M   'P 1'
#
loop_
_entity.id
_entity.type
_entity.pdbx_description
1 polymer ?
#
loop_
_entity_poly.entity_id
_entity_poly.type
_entity_poly.pdbx_seq_one_letter_code
_entity_poly.pdbx_strand_id
1 'polypeptide(L)'
;MGLGTLWRHQGLPWGHQGLPWGHHEPSWGHQGHPGDISRGHPCFGGLPAPVSEHSQPSPVLRGCSVPVPAPLVPVQAWVGSLRHPGDTLRGLADLHPDVFAVTPRLDILHAVVTWQKNYKRIVSVGRGERRGFGVKNKGLG
;
A
#
# COMPACT_ATOMS: atom_id res chain seq x y z
N MET A 1 -36.77 -16.51 -23.12
CA MET A 1 -36.58 -17.15 -21.79
C MET A 1 -35.13 -16.93 -21.40
N GLY A 2 -34.87 -16.25 -20.29
CA GLY A 2 -33.52 -15.89 -19.85
C GLY A 2 -33.60 -14.96 -18.65
N LEU A 3 -33.62 -15.56 -17.47
CA LEU A 3 -33.83 -14.94 -16.16
C LEU A 3 -32.68 -13.99 -15.82
N GLY A 4 -33.01 -12.72 -15.55
CA GLY A 4 -32.08 -11.76 -14.94
C GLY A 4 -31.96 -12.05 -13.45
N THR A 5 -30.92 -12.76 -13.05
CA THR A 5 -30.67 -13.08 -11.65
C THR A 5 -30.21 -11.84 -10.90
N LEU A 6 -31.08 -11.41 -10.00
CA LEU A 6 -30.91 -10.43 -8.94
C LEU A 6 -29.66 -10.74 -8.09
N TRP A 7 -28.59 -9.96 -8.25
CA TRP A 7 -27.48 -9.96 -7.28
C TRP A 7 -27.87 -9.12 -6.06
N ARG A 8 -28.45 -9.78 -5.06
CA ARG A 8 -28.69 -9.23 -3.72
C ARG A 8 -27.95 -10.11 -2.70
N HIS A 9 -26.72 -9.76 -2.35
CA HIS A 9 -26.09 -10.19 -1.10
C HIS A 9 -25.23 -9.04 -0.56
N GLN A 10 -25.76 -8.31 0.42
CA GLN A 10 -25.41 -8.41 1.84
C GLN A 10 -24.15 -7.60 2.18
N GLY A 11 -24.37 -6.44 2.81
CA GLY A 11 -23.34 -5.58 3.36
C GLY A 11 -22.75 -6.16 4.65
N LEU A 12 -21.46 -5.94 4.84
CA LEU A 12 -20.76 -6.15 6.10
C LEU A 12 -20.34 -4.78 6.67
N PRO A 13 -20.67 -4.48 7.93
CA PRO A 13 -20.31 -3.24 8.59
C PRO A 13 -18.86 -3.33 9.08
N TRP A 14 -17.96 -2.54 8.51
CA TRP A 14 -16.64 -2.34 9.12
C TRP A 14 -16.80 -1.44 10.34
N GLY A 15 -16.73 -2.07 11.52
CA GLY A 15 -16.78 -1.43 12.82
C GLY A 15 -15.49 -0.66 13.15
N HIS A 16 -15.72 0.38 13.96
CA HIS A 16 -14.76 1.30 14.55
C HIS A 16 -13.58 0.62 15.26
N GLN A 17 -12.37 1.16 15.07
CA GLN A 17 -11.47 1.50 16.18
C GLN A 17 -10.27 2.32 15.70
N GLY A 18 -10.31 3.63 15.99
CA GLY A 18 -9.19 4.55 15.86
C GLY A 18 -8.43 4.59 17.18
N LEU A 19 -7.14 4.25 17.14
CA LEU A 19 -6.21 4.43 18.24
C LEU A 19 -5.48 5.77 18.08
N PRO A 20 -5.42 6.61 19.13
CA PRO A 20 -4.73 7.90 19.09
C PRO A 20 -3.23 7.70 19.30
N TRP A 21 -2.41 8.14 18.34
CA TRP A 21 -0.96 8.20 18.51
C TRP A 21 -0.60 9.34 19.47
N GLY A 22 -0.18 8.99 20.69
CA GLY A 22 0.42 9.93 21.63
C GLY A 22 1.85 10.26 21.21
N HIS A 23 2.14 11.54 21.00
CA HIS A 23 3.49 12.05 20.87
C HIS A 23 4.15 12.07 22.25
N HIS A 24 5.24 11.31 22.43
CA HIS A 24 6.13 11.48 23.57
C HIS A 24 7.48 11.96 23.04
N GLU A 25 7.75 13.24 23.30
CA GLU A 25 9.03 13.92 23.09
C GLU A 25 9.98 13.54 24.25
N PRO A 26 11.26 13.22 23.99
CA PRO A 26 12.28 13.32 25.02
C PRO A 26 13.22 14.49 24.74
N SER A 27 13.08 15.51 25.59
CA SER A 27 14.02 16.61 25.82
C SER A 27 15.37 16.05 26.33
N TRP A 28 16.46 16.33 25.62
CA TRP A 28 17.81 16.05 26.10
C TRP A 28 18.40 17.32 26.71
N GLY A 29 18.58 17.30 28.04
CA GLY A 29 19.22 18.37 28.79
C GLY A 29 20.71 18.47 28.47
N HIS A 30 21.16 19.69 28.19
CA HIS A 30 22.57 20.03 28.09
C HIS A 30 23.15 20.32 29.48
N GLN A 31 24.17 19.56 29.89
CA GLN A 31 25.04 19.90 31.00
C GLN A 31 26.49 19.56 30.63
N GLY A 32 27.39 20.54 30.67
CA GLY A 32 28.85 20.32 30.70
C GLY A 32 29.69 21.24 29.80
N HIS A 33 30.13 22.38 30.35
CA HIS A 33 31.47 22.94 30.14
C HIS A 33 32.22 22.72 31.48
N PRO A 34 33.57 22.59 31.58
CA PRO A 34 34.54 23.53 30.99
C PRO A 34 35.91 22.93 30.58
N GLY A 35 36.84 23.75 30.04
CA GLY A 35 38.29 23.49 30.16
C GLY A 35 39.15 23.50 28.88
N ASP A 36 39.63 24.70 28.53
CA ASP A 36 41.01 25.06 28.13
C ASP A 36 41.97 23.99 27.53
N ILE A 37 42.40 24.18 26.27
CA ILE A 37 43.75 23.80 25.81
C ILE A 37 44.26 24.85 24.82
N SER A 38 45.10 25.77 25.30
CA SER A 38 46.06 26.49 24.47
C SER A 38 47.26 25.60 24.11
N ARG A 39 47.51 25.36 22.82
CA ARG A 39 48.86 25.34 22.21
C ARG A 39 48.74 25.11 20.70
N GLY A 40 49.29 26.05 19.94
CA GLY A 40 49.27 26.02 18.49
C GLY A 40 50.13 24.91 17.89
N HIS A 41 49.86 24.63 16.62
CA HIS A 41 50.78 24.09 15.61
C HIS A 41 50.21 24.57 14.26
N PRO A 42 50.90 25.43 13.49
CA PRO A 42 50.60 25.59 12.08
C PRO A 42 51.35 24.50 11.29
N CYS A 43 50.93 24.33 10.02
CA CYS A 43 51.48 23.42 9.02
C CYS A 43 50.92 21.98 9.16
N PHE A 44 50.46 21.29 8.13
CA PHE A 44 50.74 21.34 6.69
C PHE A 44 49.45 21.03 5.93
N GLY A 45 49.33 21.50 4.67
CA GLY A 45 48.23 21.16 3.78
C GLY A 45 48.04 19.65 3.66
N GLY A 46 47.02 19.13 4.33
CA GLY A 46 46.44 17.83 4.05
C GLY A 46 45.47 18.01 2.89
N LEU A 47 45.85 17.51 1.72
CA LEU A 47 44.89 17.19 0.67
C LEU A 47 43.72 16.44 1.33
N PRO A 48 42.44 16.85 1.17
CA PRO A 48 41.35 16.04 1.68
C PRO A 48 41.51 14.67 1.01
N ALA A 49 41.73 13.64 1.81
CA ALA A 49 41.68 12.28 1.32
C ALA A 49 40.41 12.15 0.47
N PRO A 50 40.46 11.53 -0.72
CA PRO A 50 39.21 11.24 -1.41
C PRO A 50 38.40 10.40 -0.44
N VAL A 51 37.33 10.99 0.09
CA VAL A 51 36.30 10.30 0.86
C VAL A 51 35.71 9.28 -0.10
N SER A 52 36.39 8.15 -0.23
CA SER A 52 35.85 6.92 -0.77
C SER A 52 34.95 6.33 0.32
N GLU A 53 33.95 7.10 0.73
CA GLU A 53 32.76 6.57 1.41
C GLU A 53 31.88 5.91 0.35
N HIS A 54 32.42 4.94 -0.37
CA HIS A 54 31.59 3.86 -0.91
C HIS A 54 31.38 2.86 0.23
N SER A 55 30.91 3.34 1.38
CA SER A 55 30.35 2.48 2.43
C SER A 55 29.05 1.94 1.85
N GLN A 56 29.17 0.89 1.03
CA GLN A 56 28.02 0.25 0.41
C GLN A 56 27.08 -0.17 1.55
N PRO A 57 25.84 0.33 1.56
CA PRO A 57 24.91 0.01 2.64
C PRO A 57 24.65 -1.48 2.65
N SER A 58 24.53 -2.06 3.85
CA SER A 58 24.22 -3.48 4.01
C SER A 58 22.97 -3.87 3.20
N PRO A 59 22.95 -5.05 2.57
CA PRO A 59 21.82 -5.48 1.75
C PRO A 59 20.54 -5.59 2.57
N VAL A 60 19.43 -5.19 1.98
CA VAL A 60 18.11 -5.28 2.63
C VAL A 60 17.54 -6.68 2.43
N LEU A 61 17.40 -7.44 3.52
CA LEU A 61 16.78 -8.77 3.50
C LEU A 61 15.46 -8.75 4.28
N ARG A 62 14.38 -9.25 3.66
CA ARG A 62 13.05 -9.30 4.27
C ARG A 62 12.38 -10.65 4.04
N GLY A 63 12.03 -11.34 5.12
CA GLY A 63 11.24 -12.57 5.08
C GLY A 63 9.73 -12.32 5.09
N CYS A 64 8.95 -13.37 4.85
CA CYS A 64 7.49 -13.33 4.99
C CYS A 64 7.08 -13.11 6.46
N SER A 65 6.20 -12.13 6.70
CA SER A 65 5.68 -11.85 8.05
C SER A 65 4.55 -12.80 8.48
N VAL A 66 3.96 -13.52 7.52
CA VAL A 66 2.86 -14.48 7.73
C VAL A 66 3.40 -15.87 7.40
N PRO A 67 3.00 -16.92 8.15
CA PRO A 67 3.44 -18.28 7.86
C PRO A 67 3.08 -18.70 6.42
N VAL A 68 4.06 -19.21 5.68
CA VAL A 68 3.83 -19.77 4.35
C VAL A 68 3.37 -21.23 4.51
N PRO A 69 2.19 -21.60 3.98
CA PRO A 69 1.69 -22.96 4.10
C PRO A 69 2.51 -23.93 3.23
N ALA A 70 2.91 -25.06 3.80
CA ALA A 70 3.48 -26.15 3.02
C ALA A 70 2.42 -26.75 2.06
N PRO A 71 2.79 -27.19 0.85
CA PRO A 71 4.15 -27.35 0.29
C PRO A 71 4.66 -26.11 -0.48
N LEU A 72 4.01 -24.95 -0.34
CA LEU A 72 4.38 -23.76 -1.08
C LEU A 72 5.66 -23.14 -0.52
N VAL A 73 6.39 -22.45 -1.38
CA VAL A 73 7.62 -21.73 -1.03
C VAL A 73 7.47 -20.24 -1.33
N PRO A 74 8.10 -19.36 -0.54
CA PRO A 74 8.12 -17.92 -0.84
C PRO A 74 8.72 -17.62 -2.21
N VAL A 75 8.21 -16.59 -2.87
CA VAL A 75 8.75 -16.07 -4.14
C VAL A 75 9.71 -14.93 -3.85
N GLN A 76 10.89 -14.92 -4.47
CA GLN A 76 11.88 -13.86 -4.24
C GLN A 76 11.76 -12.73 -5.26
N ALA A 77 11.92 -11.50 -4.78
CA ALA A 77 11.95 -10.30 -5.62
C ALA A 77 13.08 -9.35 -5.20
N TRP A 78 13.62 -8.62 -6.18
CA TRP A 78 14.63 -7.60 -5.97
C TRP A 78 14.05 -6.35 -5.30
N VAL A 79 14.78 -5.83 -4.31
CA VAL A 79 14.45 -4.58 -3.63
C VAL A 79 15.20 -3.43 -4.30
N GLY A 80 14.49 -2.61 -5.07
CA GLY A 80 15.02 -1.39 -5.68
C GLY A 80 14.96 -0.17 -4.75
N SER A 81 15.78 0.84 -5.04
CA SER A 81 15.79 2.17 -4.42
C SER A 81 15.43 3.22 -5.46
N LEU A 82 14.79 4.30 -5.02
CA LEU A 82 14.59 5.48 -5.84
C LEU A 82 15.59 6.61 -5.52
N ARG A 83 16.55 6.37 -4.60
CA ARG A 83 17.56 7.37 -4.19
C ARG A 83 18.54 7.67 -5.31
N HIS A 84 18.96 6.63 -6.04
CA HIS A 84 19.85 6.76 -7.17
C HIS A 84 19.43 5.80 -8.28
N PRO A 85 19.52 6.18 -9.58
CA PRO A 85 19.13 5.31 -10.68
C PRO A 85 19.88 3.96 -10.74
N GLY A 86 21.10 3.90 -10.21
CA GLY A 86 21.90 2.67 -10.12
C GLY A 86 21.50 1.72 -9.00
N ASP A 87 20.65 2.14 -8.05
CA ASP A 87 20.33 1.38 -6.84
C ASP A 87 19.15 0.40 -7.04
N THR A 88 19.09 -0.29 -8.17
CA THR A 88 17.96 -1.18 -8.51
C THR A 88 17.99 -2.51 -7.77
N LEU A 89 19.16 -2.95 -7.29
CA LEU A 89 19.39 -4.26 -6.65
C LEU A 89 19.92 -4.11 -5.22
N ARG A 90 19.18 -3.40 -4.37
CA ARG A 90 19.60 -3.10 -2.99
C ARG A 90 19.42 -4.27 -2.01
N GLY A 91 18.73 -5.34 -2.43
CA GLY A 91 18.48 -6.50 -1.60
C GLY A 91 17.41 -7.44 -2.14
N LEU A 92 16.97 -8.39 -1.30
CA LEU A 92 15.99 -9.42 -1.63
C LEU A 92 14.84 -9.44 -0.61
N ALA A 93 13.63 -9.67 -1.12
CA ALA A 93 12.44 -9.86 -0.31
C ALA A 93 11.73 -11.16 -0.70
N ASP A 94 11.33 -11.91 0.32
CA ASP A 94 10.46 -13.07 0.20
C ASP A 94 8.99 -12.61 0.19
N LEU A 95 8.25 -13.05 -0.82
CA LEU A 95 6.85 -12.74 -1.07
C LEU A 95 5.98 -13.98 -0.87
N HIS A 96 4.81 -13.81 -0.26
CA HIS A 96 3.91 -14.94 0.04
C HIS A 96 3.31 -15.54 -1.25
N PRO A 97 3.38 -16.87 -1.46
CA PRO A 97 2.96 -17.49 -2.71
C PRO A 97 1.46 -17.35 -2.98
N ASP A 98 0.60 -17.41 -1.96
CA ASP A 98 -0.86 -17.23 -2.14
C ASP A 98 -1.28 -15.83 -2.59
N VAL A 99 -0.36 -14.87 -2.63
CA VAL A 99 -0.63 -13.52 -3.14
C VAL A 99 0.11 -13.29 -4.44
N PHE A 100 1.38 -13.66 -4.50
CA PHE A 100 2.29 -13.28 -5.59
C PHE A 100 2.58 -14.41 -6.58
N ALA A 101 2.19 -15.66 -6.28
CA ALA A 101 2.40 -16.85 -7.12
C ALA A 101 1.09 -17.52 -7.55
N VAL A 102 -0.04 -16.83 -7.43
CA VAL A 102 -1.34 -17.38 -7.80
C VAL A 102 -1.45 -17.59 -9.31
N THR A 103 -2.21 -18.61 -9.73
CA THR A 103 -2.51 -18.85 -11.14
C THR A 103 -3.19 -17.60 -11.73
N PRO A 104 -2.75 -17.11 -12.90
CA PRO A 104 -3.32 -15.90 -13.49
C PRO A 104 -4.81 -16.12 -13.88
N ARG A 105 -5.71 -15.33 -13.27
CA ARG A 105 -7.17 -15.36 -13.51
C ARG A 105 -7.63 -14.12 -14.28
N LEU A 106 -7.41 -14.13 -15.59
CA LEU A 106 -7.76 -13.01 -16.48
C LEU A 106 -9.27 -12.70 -16.49
N ASP A 107 -10.11 -13.71 -16.29
CA ASP A 107 -11.55 -13.59 -16.13
C ASP A 107 -11.93 -12.68 -14.97
N ILE A 108 -11.31 -12.91 -13.81
CA ILE A 108 -11.53 -12.11 -12.59
C ILE A 108 -11.01 -10.69 -12.79
N LEU A 109 -9.80 -10.53 -13.35
CA LEU A 109 -9.23 -9.21 -13.61
C LEU A 109 -10.12 -8.38 -14.55
N HIS A 110 -10.63 -9.00 -15.62
CA HIS A 110 -11.54 -8.32 -16.56
C HIS A 110 -12.84 -7.90 -15.89
N ALA A 111 -13.44 -8.77 -15.07
CA ALA A 111 -14.66 -8.46 -14.32
C ALA A 111 -14.45 -7.29 -13.34
N VAL A 112 -13.34 -7.30 -12.58
CA VAL A 112 -13.00 -6.24 -11.62
C VAL A 112 -12.78 -4.90 -12.33
N VAL A 113 -12.01 -4.88 -13.43
CA VAL A 113 -11.77 -3.65 -14.20
C VAL A 113 -13.08 -3.10 -14.76
N THR A 114 -13.96 -3.96 -15.27
CA THR A 114 -15.27 -3.56 -15.79
C THR A 114 -16.16 -2.98 -14.69
N TRP A 115 -16.18 -3.63 -13.53
CA TRP A 115 -16.92 -3.15 -12.37
C TRP A 115 -16.38 -1.80 -11.87
N GLN A 116 -15.07 -1.66 -11.69
CA GLN A 116 -14.43 -0.41 -11.25
C GLN A 116 -14.77 0.78 -12.15
N LYS A 117 -14.79 0.57 -13.48
CA LYS A 117 -15.15 1.59 -14.47
C LYS A 117 -16.61 2.04 -14.34
N ASN A 118 -17.52 1.12 -14.03
CA ASN A 118 -18.96 1.38 -14.06
C ASN A 118 -19.57 1.66 -12.69
N TYR A 119 -18.92 1.29 -11.59
CA TYR A 119 -19.47 1.39 -10.24
C TYR A 119 -19.86 2.84 -9.87
N LYS A 120 -19.07 3.81 -10.31
CA LYS A 120 -19.34 5.25 -10.08
C LYS A 120 -20.14 5.90 -11.22
N ARG A 121 -20.47 5.15 -12.28
CA ARG A 121 -21.21 5.68 -13.42
C ARG A 121 -22.67 5.83 -13.03
N ILE A 122 -23.06 7.05 -12.68
CA ILE A 122 -24.45 7.42 -12.50
C ILE A 122 -25.03 7.66 -13.90
N VAL A 123 -25.95 6.80 -14.33
CA VAL A 123 -26.81 7.08 -15.48
C VAL A 123 -28.04 7.81 -14.97
N SER A 124 -28.27 9.04 -15.42
CA SER A 124 -29.50 9.76 -15.15
C SER A 124 -30.65 9.09 -15.90
N VAL A 125 -31.38 8.20 -15.22
CA VAL A 125 -32.70 7.78 -15.70
C VAL A 125 -33.64 8.95 -15.50
N GLY A 126 -34.12 9.54 -16.59
CA GLY A 126 -35.02 10.69 -16.56
C GLY A 126 -36.24 10.40 -15.68
N ARG A 127 -36.53 11.31 -14.75
CA ARG A 127 -37.74 11.31 -13.92
C ARG A 127 -38.94 11.63 -14.83
N GLY A 128 -39.46 10.66 -15.58
CA GLY A 128 -40.48 10.95 -16.59
C GLY A 128 -41.38 9.81 -17.07
N GLU A 129 -41.01 8.54 -16.97
CA GLU A 129 -41.88 7.44 -17.40
C GLU A 129 -42.30 6.57 -16.21
N ARG A 130 -43.07 7.15 -15.27
CA ARG A 130 -44.01 6.33 -14.49
C ARG A 130 -45.30 6.32 -15.28
N ARG A 131 -45.50 5.28 -16.11
CA ARG A 131 -46.84 5.00 -16.67
C ARG A 131 -47.78 4.76 -15.50
N GLY A 132 -48.58 5.77 -15.16
CA GLY A 132 -49.65 5.64 -14.19
C GLY A 132 -50.63 4.60 -14.70
N PHE A 133 -50.59 3.41 -14.11
CA PHE A 133 -51.63 2.41 -14.34
C PHE A 133 -52.82 2.77 -13.45
N GLY A 134 -53.66 3.69 -13.93
CA GLY A 134 -54.91 4.05 -13.28
C GLY A 134 -55.88 2.88 -13.33
N VAL A 135 -55.95 2.09 -12.27
CA VAL A 135 -56.98 1.05 -12.12
C VAL A 135 -58.27 1.74 -11.68
N LYS A 136 -59.21 1.91 -12.61
CA LYS A 136 -60.55 2.45 -12.34
C LYS A 136 -61.46 1.29 -11.94
N ASN A 137 -61.62 1.08 -10.63
CA ASN A 137 -62.60 0.13 -10.10
C ASN A 137 -64.01 0.63 -10.44
N LYS A 138 -64.76 -0.13 -11.25
CA LYS A 138 -66.20 0.07 -11.40
C LYS A 138 -66.88 -0.52 -10.17
N GLY A 139 -67.53 0.35 -9.40
CA GLY A 139 -68.41 -0.06 -8.31
C GLY A 139 -69.53 -0.94 -8.84
N LEU A 140 -69.77 -2.05 -8.15
CA LEU A 140 -70.97 -2.85 -8.25
C LEU A 140 -72.17 -1.98 -7.84
N GLY A 141 -73.18 -1.93 -8.70
CA GLY A 141 -74.52 -1.44 -8.44
C GLY A 141 -75.50 -2.45 -8.98
#